data_AF-A0A848XNY3-F1
#
_entry.id   AF-A0A848XNY3-F1
#
_cell.length_a   1.000
_cell.length_b   1.000
_cell.length_c   1.000
_cell.angle_alpha   90.00
_cell.angle_beta   90.00
_cell.angle_gamma   90.00
#
_symmetry.space_group_name_H-M   'P 1'
#
loop_
_entity.id
_entity.type
_entity.pdbx_description
1 polymer ?
#
loop_
_entity_poly.entity_id
_entity_poly.type
_entity_poly.pdbx_seq_one_letter_code
_entity_poly.pdbx_strand_id
1 'polypeptide(L)'
;MIARRLFEWFYLVTPAFALVDWVWGVPARAAGIPSPTWRAGYYALLMGCWLLCRKAPEAGPFVGIVESSVNLLLLFLAVLLPIWSAAEGTLPLETDAALSGPGVWLNLLISGPLLILAIKSNERAIARRLGVGRSRA
;
A
#
# COMPACT_ATOMS: atom_id res chain seq x y z
N MET A 1 14.01 -14.40 -11.19
CA MET A 1 14.37 -13.04 -11.65
C MET A 1 13.16 -12.11 -11.83
N ILE A 2 12.03 -12.58 -12.38
CA ILE A 2 10.82 -11.76 -12.64
C ILE A 2 10.29 -11.04 -11.38
N ALA A 3 10.25 -11.71 -10.23
CA ALA A 3 9.73 -11.13 -8.98
C ALA A 3 10.50 -9.89 -8.48
N ARG A 4 11.82 -9.84 -8.70
CA ARG A 4 12.65 -8.70 -8.29
C ARG A 4 12.41 -7.47 -9.17
N ARG A 5 12.27 -7.68 -10.49
CA ARG A 5 11.90 -6.60 -11.42
C ARG A 5 10.50 -6.07 -11.16
N LEU A 6 9.53 -6.93 -10.83
CA LEU A 6 8.18 -6.51 -10.47
C LEU A 6 8.19 -5.61 -9.23
N PHE A 7 9.01 -5.94 -8.22
CA PHE A 7 9.20 -5.14 -7.01
C PHE A 7 9.87 -3.79 -7.27
N GLU A 8 10.94 -3.78 -8.08
CA GLU A 8 11.63 -2.55 -8.48
C GLU A 8 10.70 -1.62 -9.27
N TRP A 9 9.88 -2.15 -10.18
CA TRP A 9 8.84 -1.41 -10.90
C TRP A 9 7.76 -0.89 -9.96
N PHE A 10 7.26 -1.70 -9.02
CA PHE A 10 6.23 -1.29 -8.06
C PHE A 10 6.68 -0.13 -7.16
N TYR A 11 7.97 -0.09 -6.83
CA TYR A 11 8.59 1.01 -6.10
C TYR A 11 8.85 2.24 -6.97
N LEU A 12 9.27 2.06 -8.22
CA LEU A 12 9.45 3.15 -9.20
C LEU A 12 8.14 3.89 -9.49
N VAL A 13 7.01 3.21 -9.40
CA VAL A 13 5.68 3.81 -9.61
C VAL A 13 5.22 4.57 -8.35
N THR A 14 5.86 4.42 -7.19
CA THR A 14 5.50 5.15 -5.95
C THR A 14 5.53 6.68 -6.12
N PRO A 15 6.57 7.31 -6.70
CA PRO A 15 6.52 8.73 -7.05
C PRO A 15 5.43 9.05 -8.08
N ALA A 16 5.12 8.14 -9.02
CA ALA A 16 4.01 8.34 -9.96
C ALA A 16 2.65 8.32 -9.24
N PHE A 17 2.46 7.46 -8.24
CA PHE A 17 1.27 7.45 -7.39
C PHE A 17 1.15 8.70 -6.51
N ALA A 18 2.28 9.24 -6.03
CA ALA A 18 2.28 10.53 -5.32
C ALA A 18 1.90 11.68 -6.26
N LEU A 19 2.37 11.65 -7.51
CA LEU A 19 2.05 12.64 -8.53
C LEU A 19 0.56 12.56 -8.94
N VAL A 20 0.02 11.34 -9.03
CA VAL A 20 -1.42 11.11 -9.30
C VAL A 20 -2.29 11.62 -8.15
N ASP A 21 -1.90 11.38 -6.89
CA ASP A 21 -2.62 11.93 -5.74
C ASP A 21 -2.56 13.46 -5.73
N TRP A 22 -1.42 14.05 -6.10
CA TRP A 22 -1.27 15.50 -6.05
C TRP A 22 -2.01 16.23 -7.20
N VAL A 23 -2.06 15.63 -8.39
CA VAL A 23 -2.69 16.23 -9.60
C VAL A 23 -4.19 15.95 -9.65
N TRP A 24 -4.61 14.73 -9.32
CA TRP A 24 -6.01 14.30 -9.44
C TRP A 24 -6.73 14.14 -8.10
N GLY A 25 -6.05 14.30 -6.97
CA GLY A 25 -6.65 14.13 -5.64
C GLY A 25 -7.08 12.69 -5.37
N VAL A 26 -6.53 11.71 -6.09
CA VAL A 26 -6.84 10.29 -5.95
C VAL A 26 -5.74 9.60 -5.14
N PRO A 27 -5.92 9.44 -3.82
CA PRO A 27 -4.92 8.85 -2.94
C PRO A 27 -4.87 7.32 -3.12
N ALA A 28 -4.26 6.85 -4.21
CA ALA A 28 -4.20 5.42 -4.54
C ALA A 28 -3.54 4.56 -3.43
N ARG A 29 -2.56 5.11 -2.71
CA ARG A 29 -1.89 4.44 -1.57
C ARG A 29 -2.22 5.02 -0.20
N ALA A 30 -2.70 6.26 -0.14
CA ALA A 30 -2.98 6.96 1.10
C ALA A 30 -4.48 7.19 1.33
N ALA A 31 -5.34 6.33 0.76
CA ALA A 31 -6.80 6.52 0.73
C ALA A 31 -7.42 6.71 2.11
N GLY A 32 -6.81 6.16 3.16
CA GLY A 32 -7.27 6.30 4.55
C GLY A 32 -6.77 7.55 5.28
N ILE A 33 -5.98 8.42 4.65
CA ILE A 33 -5.39 9.61 5.28
C ILE A 33 -6.08 10.88 4.76
N PRO A 34 -6.99 11.50 5.55
CA PRO A 34 -7.77 12.64 5.06
C PRO A 34 -6.91 13.90 4.88
N SER A 35 -5.96 14.13 5.79
CA SER A 35 -5.12 15.34 5.80
C SER A 35 -4.04 15.30 4.71
N PRO A 36 -3.94 16.33 3.83
CA PRO A 36 -2.90 16.44 2.82
C PRO A 36 -1.48 16.42 3.40
N THR A 37 -1.27 17.05 4.56
CA THR A 37 0.04 17.09 5.23
C THR A 37 0.50 15.70 5.66
N TRP A 38 -0.42 14.91 6.23
CA TRP A 38 -0.14 13.53 6.62
C TRP A 38 0.08 12.62 5.41
N ARG A 39 -0.62 12.85 4.30
CA ARG A 39 -0.36 12.17 3.02
C ARG A 39 1.05 12.45 2.50
N ALA A 40 1.47 13.72 2.51
CA ALA A 40 2.82 14.10 2.10
C ALA A 40 3.90 13.42 2.99
N GLY A 41 3.69 13.38 4.30
CA GLY A 41 4.56 12.65 5.23
C GLY A 41 4.63 11.15 4.94
N TYR A 42 3.49 10.52 4.63
CA TYR A 42 3.43 9.12 4.24
C TYR A 42 4.23 8.84 2.96
N TYR A 43 4.07 9.66 1.92
CA TYR A 43 4.86 9.54 0.69
C TYR A 43 6.35 9.78 0.91
N ALA A 44 6.73 10.72 1.79
CA ALA A 44 8.12 10.94 2.16
C ALA A 44 8.72 9.70 2.87
N LEU A 45 7.94 9.06 3.75
CA LEU A 45 8.34 7.82 4.41
C LEU A 45 8.52 6.68 3.40
N LEU A 46 7.60 6.52 2.45
CA LEU A 46 7.72 5.53 1.37
C LEU A 46 8.98 5.77 0.50
N MET A 47 9.30 7.04 0.22
CA MET A 47 10.53 7.41 -0.49
C MET A 47 11.78 7.05 0.32
N GLY A 48 11.74 7.26 1.63
CA GLY A 48 12.78 6.82 2.57
C GLY A 48 12.97 5.30 2.55
N CYS A 49 11.88 4.53 2.59
CA CYS A 49 11.90 3.07 2.48
C CYS A 49 12.53 2.61 1.16
N TRP A 50 12.21 3.28 0.04
CA TRP A 50 12.84 3.00 -1.25
C TRP A 50 14.35 3.22 -1.24
N LEU A 51 14.80 4.37 -0.73
CA LEU A 51 16.22 4.69 -0.58
C LEU A 51 16.94 3.68 0.32
N LEU A 52 16.29 3.25 1.39
CA LEU A 52 16.82 2.26 2.32
C LEU A 52 16.94 0.89 1.65
N CYS A 53 15.96 0.47 0.84
CA CYS A 53 16.04 -0.76 0.04
C CYS A 53 17.16 -0.72 -1.00
N ARG A 54 17.51 0.46 -1.53
CA ARG A 54 18.65 0.63 -2.45
C ARG A 54 20.00 0.48 -1.74
N LYS A 55 20.12 0.98 -0.51
CA LYS A 55 21.37 0.91 0.27
C LYS A 55 21.54 -0.45 0.98
N ALA A 56 20.44 -1.07 1.39
CA ALA A 56 20.41 -2.35 2.10
C ALA A 56 19.45 -3.32 1.39
N PRO A 57 19.86 -3.95 0.28
CA PRO A 57 19.02 -4.89 -0.49
C PRO A 57 18.64 -6.15 0.31
N GLU A 58 19.34 -6.39 1.43
CA GLU A 58 19.00 -7.44 2.38
C GLU A 58 17.75 -7.11 3.19
N ALA A 59 17.51 -5.83 3.52
CA ALA A 59 16.30 -5.40 4.22
C ALA A 59 15.06 -5.35 3.31
N GLY A 60 15.25 -5.34 1.99
CA GLY A 60 14.20 -5.13 0.99
C GLY A 60 12.93 -5.99 1.19
N PRO A 61 13.03 -7.33 1.35
CA PRO A 61 11.86 -8.16 1.57
C PRO A 61 11.09 -7.82 2.85
N PHE A 62 11.77 -7.49 3.95
CA PHE A 62 11.12 -7.09 5.20
C PHE A 62 10.39 -5.75 5.02
N VAL A 63 11.06 -4.76 4.44
CA VAL A 63 10.46 -3.45 4.14
C VAL A 63 9.23 -3.60 3.25
N GLY A 64 9.31 -4.43 2.22
CA GLY A 64 8.19 -4.70 1.32
C GLY A 64 6.99 -5.36 2.01
N ILE A 65 7.20 -6.23 3.00
CA ILE A 65 6.10 -6.78 3.82
C ILE A 65 5.48 -5.69 4.67
N VAL A 66 6.29 -4.93 5.42
CA VAL A 66 5.77 -3.88 6.32
C VAL A 66 4.99 -2.83 5.52
N GLU A 67 5.56 -2.33 4.42
CA GLU A 67 4.91 -1.34 3.56
C GLU A 67 3.59 -1.86 2.98
N SER A 68 3.58 -3.10 2.47
CA SER A 68 2.38 -3.69 1.87
C SER A 68 1.28 -3.92 2.92
N SER A 69 1.66 -4.33 4.13
CA SER A 69 0.73 -4.50 5.26
C SER A 69 0.14 -3.17 5.72
N VAL A 70 0.96 -2.11 5.81
CA VAL A 70 0.48 -0.76 6.16
C VAL A 70 -0.47 -0.23 5.08
N ASN A 71 -0.13 -0.37 3.79
CA ASN A 71 -1.03 0.00 2.70
C ASN A 71 -2.35 -0.77 2.75
N LEU A 72 -2.30 -2.07 3.03
CA LEU A 72 -3.48 -2.91 3.13
C LEU A 72 -4.37 -2.47 4.31
N LEU A 73 -3.75 -2.13 5.46
CA LEU A 73 -4.46 -1.56 6.60
C LEU A 73 -5.13 -0.22 6.25
N LEU A 74 -4.40 0.69 5.60
CA LEU A 74 -4.94 1.98 5.16
C LEU A 74 -6.11 1.80 4.19
N LEU A 75 -6.02 0.82 3.30
CA LEU A 75 -7.08 0.46 2.36
C LEU A 75 -8.32 -0.08 3.09
N PHE A 76 -8.14 -0.92 4.12
CA PHE A 76 -9.26 -1.35 4.98
C PHE A 76 -9.87 -0.18 5.75
N LEU A 77 -9.06 0.70 6.33
CA LEU A 77 -9.55 1.86 7.07
C LEU A 77 -10.32 2.82 6.15
N ALA A 78 -9.87 2.99 4.91
CA ALA A 78 -10.56 3.80 3.91
C ALA A 78 -11.98 3.30 3.59
N VAL A 79 -12.24 2.00 3.77
CA VAL A 79 -13.56 1.39 3.55
C VAL A 79 -14.37 1.29 4.85
N LEU A 80 -13.74 0.89 5.95
CA LEU A 80 -14.43 0.61 7.22
C LEU A 80 -14.82 1.88 7.98
N LEU A 81 -13.97 2.91 8.00
CA LEU A 81 -14.27 4.16 8.72
C LEU A 81 -15.54 4.83 8.19
N PRO A 82 -15.75 4.96 6.86
CA PRO A 82 -17.01 5.47 6.32
C PRO A 82 -18.23 4.67 6.76
N ILE A 83 -18.18 3.34 6.65
CA ILE A 83 -19.28 2.44 7.03
C ILE A 83 -19.64 2.62 8.50
N TRP A 84 -18.63 2.67 9.37
CA TRP A 84 -18.81 2.86 10.80
C TRP A 84 -19.42 4.24 11.12
N SER A 85 -18.91 5.30 10.50
CA SER A 85 -19.44 6.67 10.69
C SER A 85 -20.87 6.85 10.16
N ALA A 86 -21.21 6.18 9.05
CA ALA A 86 -22.58 6.17 8.51
C ALA A 86 -23.54 5.46 9.47
N ALA A 87 -23.11 4.37 10.09
CA ALA A 87 -23.89 3.66 11.11
C ALA A 87 -24.13 4.51 12.38
N GLU A 88 -23.19 5.39 12.73
CA GLU A 88 -23.32 6.31 13.88
C GLU A 88 -24.07 7.61 13.55
N GLY A 89 -24.42 7.85 12.28
CA GLY A 89 -25.10 9.07 11.84
C GLY A 89 -24.26 10.34 12.00
N THR A 90 -22.93 10.20 12.05
CA THR A 90 -21.99 11.29 12.35
C THR A 90 -21.53 12.07 11.11
N LEU A 91 -21.88 11.64 9.90
CA LEU A 91 -21.54 12.32 8.64
C LEU A 91 -22.78 12.90 7.93
N PRO A 92 -22.69 14.11 7.34
CA PRO A 92 -23.72 14.63 6.44
C PRO A 92 -23.79 13.79 5.16
N LEU A 93 -25.01 13.59 4.63
CA LEU A 93 -25.32 12.74 3.46
C LEU A 93 -24.48 13.02 2.19
N GLU A 94 -23.87 14.20 2.05
CA GLU A 94 -23.01 14.54 0.90
C GLU A 94 -21.62 13.89 0.96
N THR A 95 -21.17 13.46 2.14
CA THR A 95 -19.89 12.76 2.32
C THR A 95 -19.92 11.31 1.82
N ASP A 96 -21.12 10.74 1.61
CA ASP A 96 -21.32 9.38 1.10
C ASP A 96 -20.77 9.20 -0.33
N ALA A 97 -20.79 10.23 -1.17
CA ALA A 97 -20.34 10.13 -2.56
C ALA A 97 -18.80 10.11 -2.70
N ALA A 98 -18.08 10.77 -1.79
CA ALA A 98 -16.62 10.80 -1.79
C ALA A 98 -16.00 9.53 -1.18
N LEU A 99 -16.71 8.90 -0.24
CA LEU A 99 -16.24 7.73 0.52
C LEU A 99 -16.76 6.39 -0.06
N SER A 100 -17.85 6.42 -0.83
CA SER A 100 -18.42 5.29 -1.58
C SER A 100 -18.18 5.39 -3.09
N GLY A 101 -17.35 6.34 -3.52
CA GLY A 101 -17.09 6.59 -4.92
C GLY A 101 -16.45 5.36 -5.59
N PRO A 102 -16.74 5.11 -6.88
CA PRO A 102 -16.20 3.96 -7.62
C PRO A 102 -14.66 3.89 -7.57
N GLY A 103 -13.97 5.01 -7.34
CA GLY A 103 -12.53 5.07 -7.14
C GLY A 103 -12.02 4.27 -5.92
N VAL A 104 -12.74 4.28 -4.79
CA VAL A 104 -12.35 3.53 -3.58
C VAL A 104 -12.47 2.03 -3.84
N TRP A 105 -13.58 1.60 -4.44
CA TRP A 105 -13.82 0.20 -4.79
C TRP A 105 -12.85 -0.31 -5.87
N LEU A 106 -12.58 0.49 -6.90
CA LEU A 106 -11.58 0.15 -7.91
C LEU A 106 -10.18 0.03 -7.29
N ASN A 107 -9.83 0.96 -6.39
CA ASN A 107 -8.56 0.89 -5.68
C ASN A 107 -8.49 -0.36 -4.77
N LEU A 108 -9.58 -0.71 -4.07
CA LEU A 108 -9.67 -1.92 -3.27
C LEU A 108 -9.47 -3.18 -4.12
N LEU A 109 -10.20 -3.30 -5.23
CA LEU A 109 -10.20 -4.46 -6.11
C LEU A 109 -8.88 -4.64 -6.85
N ILE A 110 -8.17 -3.56 -7.17
CA ILE A 110 -6.89 -3.60 -7.88
C ILE A 110 -5.72 -3.70 -6.90
N SER A 111 -5.62 -2.76 -5.96
CA SER A 111 -4.49 -2.66 -5.04
C SER A 111 -4.51 -3.76 -3.99
N GLY A 112 -5.69 -4.19 -3.50
CA GLY A 112 -5.80 -5.23 -2.48
C GLY A 112 -5.11 -6.54 -2.86
N PRO A 113 -5.47 -7.18 -3.99
CA PRO A 113 -4.81 -8.40 -4.45
C PRO A 113 -3.31 -8.21 -4.73
N LEU A 114 -2.91 -7.06 -5.28
CA LEU A 114 -1.50 -6.75 -5.54
C LEU A 114 -0.68 -6.65 -4.26
N LEU A 115 -1.22 -6.02 -3.22
CA LEU A 115 -0.58 -5.92 -1.90
C LEU A 115 -0.44 -7.31 -1.24
N ILE A 116 -1.47 -8.17 -1.34
CA ILE A 116 -1.40 -9.55 -0.84
C ILE A 116 -0.33 -10.35 -1.59
N LEU A 117 -0.27 -10.23 -2.92
CA LEU A 117 0.75 -10.87 -3.74
C LEU A 117 2.16 -10.35 -3.39
N ALA A 118 2.30 -9.05 -3.14
CA ALA A 118 3.55 -8.44 -2.71
C ALA A 118 4.04 -9.03 -1.38
N ILE A 119 3.17 -9.12 -0.37
CA ILE A 119 3.46 -9.77 0.93
C ILE A 119 3.94 -11.20 0.71
N LYS A 120 3.14 -12.03 0.03
CA LYS A 120 3.48 -13.45 -0.21
C LYS A 120 4.78 -13.61 -1.00
N SER A 121 5.05 -12.71 -1.95
CA SER A 121 6.29 -12.76 -2.74
C SER A 121 7.53 -12.46 -1.88
N ASN A 122 7.42 -11.53 -0.94
CA ASN A 122 8.49 -11.19 -0.03
C ASN A 122 8.68 -12.23 1.07
N GLU A 123 7.61 -12.81 1.61
CA GLU A 123 7.70 -13.92 2.56
C GLU A 123 8.49 -15.09 1.96
N ARG A 124 8.21 -15.44 0.70
CA ARG A 124 8.97 -16.47 -0.03
C ARG A 124 10.43 -16.07 -0.22
N ALA A 125 10.72 -14.80 -0.44
CA ALA A 125 12.09 -14.31 -0.56
C ALA A 125 12.85 -14.43 0.78
N ILE A 126 12.20 -14.13 1.91
CA ILE A 126 12.76 -14.31 3.26
C ILE A 126 12.95 -15.80 3.56
N ALA A 127 11.94 -16.65 3.34
CA ALA A 127 12.02 -18.08 3.59
C ALA A 127 13.18 -18.75 2.83
N ARG A 128 13.40 -18.34 1.56
CA ARG A 128 14.54 -18.79 0.76
C ARG A 128 15.90 -18.37 1.35
N ARG A 129 15.98 -17.17 1.91
CA ARG A 129 17.22 -16.68 2.56
C ARG A 129 17.51 -17.39 3.88
N LEU A 130 16.46 -17.74 4.62
CA LEU A 130 16.57 -18.48 5.90
C LEU A 130 16.77 -19.99 5.72
N GLY A 131 16.81 -20.50 4.48
CA GLY A 131 17.00 -21.94 4.22
C GLY A 131 15.79 -22.81 4.59
N VAL A 132 14.65 -22.21 4.95
CA VAL A 132 13.40 -22.90 5.27
C VAL A 132 12.76 -23.36 3.96
N GLY A 133 13.13 -24.56 3.51
CA GLY A 133 12.63 -25.13 2.24
C GLY A 133 13.47 -26.27 1.64
N ARG A 134 14.60 -26.64 2.26
CA ARG A 134 15.45 -27.76 1.80
C ARG A 134 15.32 -29.07 2.60
N SER A 135 14.43 -29.14 3.59
CA SER A 135 14.22 -30.38 4.35
C SER A 135 13.07 -31.18 3.75
N ARG A 136 13.41 -32.05 2.79
CA ARG A 136 12.77 -33.33 2.40
C ARG A 136 13.28 -33.70 1.00
N ALA A 137 14.49 -34.23 0.97
CA ALA A 137 14.90 -35.23 -0.01
C ALA A 137 14.76 -36.59 0.69
#